data_AF-A0A523TAD4-F1
#
_entry.id   AF-A0A523TAD4-F1
#
_cell.length_a   1.000
_cell.length_b   1.000
_cell.length_c   1.000
_cell.angle_alpha   90.00
_cell.angle_beta   90.00
_cell.angle_gamma   90.00
#
_symmetry.space_group_name_H-M   'P 1'
#
loop_
_entity.id
_entity.type
_entity.pdbx_description
1 polymer ?
#
loop_
_entity_poly.entity_id
_entity_poly.type
_entity_poly.pdbx_seq_one_letter_code
_entity_poly.pdbx_strand_id
1 'polypeptide(L)'
;MSFFKRIFTKRKKGIGQEIKKPAMIERIAAPKTLKEGETLRIVVNGHFSNLSWKLDEAEATIKNMEITVTVVGKKKTGVMAAQALKPYETTIEVKKLKKGKYKIKAAKGTADVLELEVK
;
A
#
# COMPACT_ATOMS: atom_id res chain seq x y z
N MET A 1 -2.23 -52.93 17.33
CA MET A 1 -1.29 -51.79 17.16
C MET A 1 -1.36 -51.33 15.70
N SER A 2 -2.17 -50.30 15.40
CA SER A 2 -2.33 -49.78 14.04
C SER A 2 -1.47 -48.54 13.82
N PHE A 3 -0.45 -48.66 12.97
CA PHE A 3 0.40 -47.57 12.52
C PHE A 3 -0.28 -46.82 11.36
N PHE A 4 -0.99 -45.73 11.67
CA PHE A 4 -1.48 -44.79 10.65
C PHE A 4 -0.35 -43.84 10.23
N LYS A 5 0.31 -44.17 9.11
CA LYS A 5 1.26 -43.31 8.42
C LYS A 5 0.46 -42.21 7.70
N ARG A 6 0.27 -41.04 8.35
CA ARG A 6 -0.33 -39.85 7.73
C ARG A 6 0.57 -39.31 6.63
N ILE A 7 0.31 -39.72 5.40
CA ILE A 7 0.85 -39.08 4.20
C ILE A 7 0.04 -37.79 4.00
N PHE A 8 0.57 -36.67 4.49
CA PHE A 8 0.09 -35.35 4.10
C PHE A 8 0.58 -35.05 2.67
N THR A 9 -0.19 -35.47 1.66
CA THR A 9 -0.07 -34.92 0.32
C THR A 9 -0.53 -33.46 0.35
N LYS A 10 0.42 -32.56 0.63
CA LYS A 10 0.26 -31.12 0.48
C LYS A 10 -0.20 -30.85 -0.96
N ARG A 11 -1.47 -30.51 -1.13
CA ARG A 11 -2.05 -30.04 -2.40
C ARG A 11 -1.18 -28.87 -2.92
N LYS A 12 -0.30 -29.13 -3.89
CA LYS A 12 0.30 -28.10 -4.73
C LYS A 12 -0.82 -27.55 -5.62
N LYS A 13 -1.55 -26.56 -5.11
CA LYS A 13 -2.52 -25.78 -5.88
C LYS A 13 -1.73 -24.92 -6.86
N GLY A 14 -1.60 -25.41 -8.09
CA GLY A 14 -1.04 -24.64 -9.21
C GLY A 14 -1.96 -23.46 -9.50
N ILE A 15 -1.50 -22.27 -9.17
CA ILE A 15 -1.98 -20.97 -9.65
C ILE A 15 -0.72 -20.11 -9.62
N GLY A 16 -0.33 -19.47 -10.74
CA GLY A 16 0.89 -18.67 -10.81
C GLY A 16 0.99 -17.76 -9.59
N GLN A 17 2.02 -17.95 -8.76
CA GLN A 17 2.11 -17.28 -7.47
C GLN A 17 2.24 -15.78 -7.72
N GLU A 18 1.20 -15.02 -7.42
CA GLU A 18 1.28 -13.57 -7.41
C GLU A 18 1.91 -13.16 -6.07
N ILE A 19 3.09 -12.56 -6.14
CA ILE A 19 3.78 -12.03 -4.97
C ILE A 19 3.24 -10.63 -4.75
N LYS A 20 2.63 -10.39 -3.59
CA LYS A 20 2.29 -9.04 -3.11
C LYS A 20 3.40 -8.53 -2.19
N LYS A 21 3.88 -7.31 -2.40
CA LYS A 21 4.81 -6.63 -1.49
C LYS A 21 4.46 -5.15 -1.34
N PRO A 22 4.71 -4.58 -0.16
CA PRO A 22 4.58 -3.15 0.03
C PRO A 22 5.59 -2.42 -0.86
N ALA A 23 5.09 -1.41 -1.58
CA ALA A 23 5.87 -0.52 -2.41
C ALA A 23 6.64 0.49 -1.55
N MET A 24 7.67 1.09 -2.12
CA MET A 24 8.39 2.18 -1.46
C MET A 24 7.70 3.49 -1.81
N ILE A 25 7.27 4.24 -0.80
CA ILE A 25 6.65 5.55 -0.97
C ILE A 25 7.72 6.62 -0.78
N GLU A 26 7.93 7.47 -1.77
CA GLU A 26 8.94 8.53 -1.71
C GLU A 26 8.33 9.87 -1.36
N ARG A 27 7.12 10.14 -1.86
CA ARG A 27 6.46 11.41 -1.68
C ARG A 27 4.97 11.21 -1.44
N ILE A 28 4.45 11.91 -0.46
CA ILE A 28 3.02 12.04 -0.23
C ILE A 28 2.68 13.51 -0.45
N ALA A 29 1.57 13.78 -1.13
CA ALA A 29 1.00 15.11 -1.28
C ALA A 29 -0.46 15.04 -0.85
N ALA A 30 -0.84 15.93 0.07
CA ALA A 30 -2.20 16.06 0.56
C ALA A 30 -2.46 17.54 0.85
N PRO A 31 -3.72 18.01 0.79
CA PRO A 31 -4.05 19.35 1.21
C PRO A 31 -3.71 19.53 2.71
N LYS A 32 -3.23 20.72 3.09
CA LYS A 32 -2.96 21.06 4.50
C LYS A 32 -4.25 21.30 5.29
N THR A 33 -5.33 21.67 4.61
CA THR A 33 -6.62 21.98 5.24
C THR A 33 -7.74 21.36 4.44
N LEU A 34 -8.69 20.73 5.12
CA LEU A 34 -9.88 20.10 4.54
C LEU A 34 -11.11 20.49 5.37
N LYS A 35 -12.29 20.62 4.77
CA LYS A 35 -13.51 20.79 5.55
C LYS A 35 -14.03 19.46 6.07
N GLU A 36 -14.69 19.48 7.23
CA GLU A 36 -15.40 18.31 7.74
C GLU A 36 -16.38 17.75 6.70
N GLY A 37 -16.33 16.43 6.50
CA GLY A 37 -17.18 15.73 5.53
C GLY A 37 -16.66 15.73 4.08
N GLU A 38 -15.61 16.50 3.76
CA GLU A 38 -14.98 16.41 2.44
C GLU A 38 -14.15 15.13 2.25
N THR A 39 -13.93 14.78 0.98
CA THR A 39 -13.06 13.66 0.61
C THR A 39 -11.63 14.15 0.53
N LEU A 40 -10.77 13.65 1.42
CA LEU A 40 -9.34 13.91 1.36
C LEU A 40 -8.73 13.12 0.21
N ARG A 41 -8.09 13.82 -0.72
CA ARG A 41 -7.31 13.22 -1.79
C ARG A 41 -5.83 13.25 -1.42
N ILE A 42 -5.26 12.08 -1.21
CA ILE A 42 -3.84 11.91 -0.95
C ILE A 42 -3.21 11.37 -2.23
N VAL A 43 -2.35 12.16 -2.85
CA VAL A 43 -1.53 11.72 -3.98
C VAL A 43 -0.27 11.09 -3.43
N VAL A 44 0.00 9.86 -3.82
CA VAL A 44 1.11 9.05 -3.34
C VAL A 44 1.99 8.70 -4.52
N ASN A 45 3.26 9.06 -4.40
CA ASN A 45 4.29 8.85 -5.40
C ASN A 45 5.42 8.01 -4.81
N GLY A 46 5.93 7.08 -5.61
CA GLY A 46 7.07 6.28 -5.22
C GLY A 46 7.49 5.34 -6.34
N HIS A 47 8.26 4.32 -5.99
CA HIS A 47 8.73 3.33 -6.95
C HIS A 47 8.63 1.91 -6.44
N PHE A 48 8.50 0.99 -7.40
CA PHE A 48 8.73 -0.43 -7.16
C PHE A 48 10.18 -0.79 -7.44
N SER A 49 10.68 -1.79 -6.73
CA SER A 49 12.07 -2.24 -6.87
C SER A 49 12.43 -2.77 -8.26
N ASN A 50 11.45 -3.18 -9.08
CA ASN A 50 11.67 -3.71 -10.44
C ASN A 50 10.45 -3.41 -11.34
N LEU A 51 10.64 -3.45 -12.67
CA LEU A 51 9.57 -3.24 -13.66
C LEU A 51 8.47 -4.31 -13.67
N SER A 52 8.73 -5.51 -13.13
CA SER A 52 7.73 -6.58 -13.03
C SER A 52 6.58 -6.26 -12.07
N TRP A 53 6.79 -5.32 -11.14
CA TRP A 53 5.77 -4.94 -10.17
C TRP A 53 4.72 -4.06 -10.84
N LYS A 54 3.47 -4.31 -10.50
CA LYS A 54 2.31 -3.49 -10.86
C LYS A 54 1.63 -3.07 -9.58
N LEU A 55 1.12 -1.85 -9.55
CA LEU A 55 0.26 -1.40 -8.47
C LEU A 55 -0.97 -2.31 -8.41
N ASP A 56 -1.25 -2.82 -7.22
CA ASP A 56 -2.40 -3.71 -6.97
C ASP A 56 -3.44 -2.96 -6.15
N GLU A 57 -3.03 -2.52 -4.96
CA GLU A 57 -3.92 -1.90 -3.97
C GLU A 57 -3.19 -0.71 -3.33
N ALA A 58 -3.94 0.35 -3.04
CA ALA A 58 -3.47 1.51 -2.32
C ALA A 58 -4.55 1.91 -1.31
N GLU A 59 -4.20 1.87 -0.03
CA GLU A 59 -5.14 2.04 1.06
C GLU A 59 -4.58 3.04 2.07
N ALA A 60 -5.47 3.80 2.69
CA ALA A 60 -5.14 4.66 3.81
C ALA A 60 -5.94 4.21 5.03
N THR A 61 -5.22 3.82 6.09
CA THR A 61 -5.81 3.43 7.37
C THR A 61 -5.74 4.61 8.33
N ILE A 62 -6.88 4.99 8.91
CA ILE A 62 -6.94 6.04 9.93
C ILE A 62 -6.97 5.37 11.31
N LYS A 63 -6.02 5.72 12.19
CA LYS A 63 -5.97 5.25 13.58
C LYS A 63 -5.51 6.38 14.49
N ASN A 64 -6.29 6.72 15.52
CA ASN A 64 -5.95 7.80 16.48
C ASN A 64 -5.44 9.11 15.85
N MET A 65 -6.14 9.64 14.86
CA MET A 65 -5.72 10.85 14.13
C MET A 65 -4.40 10.70 13.34
N GLU A 66 -3.95 9.49 13.07
CA GLU A 66 -2.86 9.19 12.14
C GLU A 66 -3.41 8.48 10.91
N ILE A 67 -3.04 8.96 9.72
CA ILE A 67 -3.41 8.38 8.44
C ILE A 67 -2.18 7.65 7.90
N THR A 68 -2.19 6.33 7.99
CA THR A 68 -1.12 5.48 7.48
C THR A 68 -1.46 5.05 6.06
N VAL A 69 -0.66 5.52 5.12
CA VAL A 69 -0.78 5.21 3.70
C VAL A 69 0.03 3.95 3.38
N THR A 70 -0.63 2.94 2.83
CA THR A 70 -0.02 1.68 2.41
C THR A 70 -0.27 1.47 0.93
N VAL A 71 0.81 1.27 0.17
CA VAL A 71 0.72 0.90 -1.25
C VAL A 71 1.29 -0.49 -1.42
N VAL A 72 0.53 -1.38 -2.07
CA VAL A 72 0.89 -2.77 -2.32
C VAL A 72 1.04 -2.97 -3.83
N GLY A 73 2.20 -3.49 -4.22
CA GLY A 73 2.43 -3.97 -5.56
C GLY A 73 2.23 -5.47 -5.65
N LYS A 74 1.74 -5.94 -6.80
CA LYS A 74 1.75 -7.34 -7.20
C LYS A 74 2.77 -7.61 -8.31
N LYS A 75 3.38 -8.78 -8.27
CA LYS A 75 4.24 -9.32 -9.33
C LYS A 75 3.83 -10.76 -9.61
N LYS A 76 3.73 -11.13 -10.89
CA LYS A 76 3.56 -12.53 -11.30
C LYS A 76 4.89 -13.28 -11.19
N THR A 77 4.93 -14.43 -10.51
CA THR A 77 6.12 -15.30 -10.49
C THR A 77 6.47 -15.78 -11.90
N GLY A 78 7.77 -15.87 -12.19
CA GLY A 78 8.30 -16.32 -13.49
C GLY A 78 8.61 -15.19 -14.47
N VAL A 79 8.25 -13.94 -14.16
CA VAL A 79 8.63 -12.79 -14.99
C VAL A 79 10.02 -12.30 -14.58
N MET A 80 11.01 -12.57 -15.44
CA MET A 80 12.27 -11.80 -15.45
C MET A 80 11.94 -10.41 -16.00
N ALA A 81 12.17 -9.38 -15.21
CA ALA A 81 12.19 -8.01 -15.74
C ALA A 81 13.49 -7.35 -15.36
N ALA A 82 13.87 -6.35 -16.13
CA ALA A 82 15.02 -5.52 -15.83
C ALA A 82 14.90 -4.92 -14.43
N GLN A 83 16.05 -4.85 -13.76
CA GLN A 83 16.20 -4.19 -12.46
C GLN A 83 16.20 -2.68 -12.65
N ALA A 84 15.05 -2.14 -13.05
CA ALA A 84 14.80 -0.71 -13.13
C ALA A 84 13.67 -0.34 -12.17
N LEU A 85 13.86 0.78 -11.48
CA LEU A 85 12.85 1.35 -10.60
C LEU A 85 11.65 1.77 -11.45
N LYS A 86 10.48 1.23 -11.12
CA LYS A 86 9.25 1.60 -11.79
C LYS A 86 8.52 2.64 -10.96
N PRO A 87 8.46 3.92 -11.39
CA PRO A 87 7.67 4.90 -10.67
C PRO A 87 6.19 4.52 -10.74
N TYR A 88 5.46 4.85 -9.69
CA TYR A 88 4.01 4.78 -9.64
C TYR A 88 3.45 6.04 -9.00
N GLU A 89 2.28 6.43 -9.50
CA GLU A 89 1.46 7.46 -8.91
C GLU A 89 0.09 6.86 -8.63
N THR A 90 -0.43 7.07 -7.44
CA THR A 90 -1.80 6.65 -7.08
C THR A 90 -2.44 7.72 -6.21
N THR A 91 -3.75 7.86 -6.34
CA THR A 91 -4.53 8.77 -5.50
C THR A 91 -5.41 7.94 -4.59
N ILE A 92 -5.30 8.18 -3.29
CA ILE A 92 -6.11 7.54 -2.26
C ILE A 92 -7.13 8.55 -1.77
N GLU A 93 -8.40 8.19 -1.86
CA GLU A 93 -9.50 9.01 -1.39
C GLU A 93 -9.96 8.53 0.00
N VAL A 94 -9.80 9.39 1.00
CA VAL A 94 -10.23 9.12 2.38
C VAL A 94 -11.48 9.94 2.67
N LYS A 95 -12.60 9.25 2.86
CA LYS A 95 -13.91 9.86 3.14
C LYS A 95 -14.19 9.89 4.64
N LYS A 96 -15.09 10.79 5.06
CA LYS A 96 -15.60 10.88 6.45
C LYS A 96 -14.51 11.11 7.49
N LEU A 97 -13.60 12.05 7.22
CA LEU A 97 -12.68 12.53 8.25
C LEU A 97 -13.45 13.37 9.27
N LYS A 98 -13.17 13.14 10.56
CA LYS A 98 -13.71 13.98 11.64
C LYS A 98 -12.91 15.26 11.72
N LYS A 99 -13.45 16.29 12.35
CA LYS A 99 -12.71 17.50 12.69
C LYS A 99 -11.49 17.18 13.57
N GLY A 100 -10.33 17.75 13.25
CA GLY A 100 -9.10 17.51 14.01
C GLY A 100 -7.82 17.59 13.18
N LYS A 101 -6.68 17.48 13.85
CA LYS A 101 -5.35 17.46 13.21
C LYS A 101 -4.92 16.03 12.96
N TYR A 102 -4.71 15.67 11.71
CA TYR A 102 -4.25 14.36 11.26
C TYR A 102 -2.80 14.40 10.84
N LYS A 103 -2.06 13.32 11.16
CA LYS A 103 -0.70 13.11 10.63
C LYS A 103 -0.73 12.04 9.56
N ILE A 104 -0.35 12.39 8.34
CA ILE A 104 -0.27 11.46 7.22
C ILE A 104 1.15 10.92 7.15
N LYS A 105 1.29 9.59 7.21
CA LYS A 105 2.56 8.87 7.19
C LYS A 105 2.53 7.76 6.15
N ALA A 106 3.67 7.50 5.52
CA ALA A 106 3.86 6.28 4.74
C ALA A 106 4.07 5.08 5.66
N ALA A 107 3.41 3.95 5.39
CA ALA A 107 3.67 2.69 6.07
C ALA A 107 5.08 2.15 5.75
N LYS A 108 5.56 2.40 4.52
CA LYS A 108 6.88 1.98 4.05
C LYS A 108 7.42 2.95 3.03
N GLY A 109 8.57 3.56 3.34
CA GLY A 109 9.20 4.54 2.46
C GLY A 109 9.95 5.62 3.20
N THR A 110 10.32 6.67 2.47
CA THR A 110 11.06 7.84 2.95
C THR A 110 10.24 9.12 2.91
N ALA A 111 8.94 9.03 2.58
CA ALA A 111 8.08 10.20 2.50
C ALA A 111 7.94 10.92 3.85
N ASP A 112 8.00 12.25 3.78
CA ASP A 112 7.80 13.14 4.93
C ASP A 112 6.40 12.97 5.54
N VAL A 113 6.34 13.16 6.86
CA VAL A 113 5.08 13.20 7.58
C VAL A 113 4.38 14.52 7.27
N LEU A 114 3.17 14.46 6.73
CA LEU A 114 2.36 15.64 6.48
C LEU A 114 1.35 15.84 7.60
N GLU A 115 1.07 17.09 7.92
CA GLU A 115 0.00 17.46 8.85
C GLU A 115 -1.19 18.01 8.05
N LEU A 116 -2.36 17.44 8.34
CA LEU A 116 -3.65 17.83 7.78
C LEU A 116 -4.53 18.38 8.90
N GLU A 117 -5.09 19.58 8.71
CA GLU A 117 -6.07 20.15 9.61
C GLU A 117 -7.47 20.06 9.00
N VAL A 118 -8.37 19.30 9.64
CA VAL A 118 -9.77 19.23 9.25
C VAL A 118 -10.55 20.23 10.09
N LYS A 119 -11.17 21.21 9.43
CA LYS A 119 -11.93 22.31 10.06
C LYS A 119 -13.44 22.11 9.97
#